data_AF-A0A9D1WPP7-F1
#
_entry.id   AF-A0A9D1WPP7-F1
#
_cell.length_a   1.000
_cell.length_b   1.000
_cell.length_c   1.000
_cell.angle_alpha   90.00
_cell.angle_beta   90.00
_cell.angle_gamma   90.00
#
_symmetry.space_group_name_H-M   'P 1'
#
loop_
_entity.id
_entity.type
_entity.pdbx_description
1 polymer ?
#
loop_
_entity_poly.entity_id
_entity_poly.type
_entity_poly.pdbx_seq_one_letter_code
_entity_poly.pdbx_strand_id
1 'polypeptide(L)' 'MPKNQGVSLSVIKRLPRYYRFLGDLLKKDVTRISSRELAQLMQLTASQIRQDLNC' A
#
# COMPACT_ATOMS: atom_id res chain seq x y z
N MET A 1 -4.09 -21.61 -14.57
CA MET A 1 -5.24 -21.17 -13.75
C MET A 1 -4.72 -20.20 -12.71
N PRO A 2 -5.25 -18.96 -12.61
CA PRO A 2 -4.83 -18.10 -11.51
C PRO A 2 -5.34 -18.78 -10.23
N LYS A 3 -4.41 -19.20 -9.37
CA LYS A 3 -4.81 -19.74 -8.07
C LYS A 3 -5.52 -18.59 -7.38
N ASN A 4 -6.79 -18.79 -7.03
CA ASN A 4 -7.53 -17.97 -6.09
C ASN A 4 -6.91 -18.16 -4.69
N GLN A 5 -5.63 -17.80 -4.56
CA GLN A 5 -4.93 -17.68 -3.29
C GLN A 5 -5.38 -16.34 -2.76
N GLY A 6 -6.27 -16.37 -1.78
CA GLY A 6 -6.70 -15.15 -1.08
C GLY A 6 -5.50 -14.29 -0.67
N VAL A 7 -5.77 -13.01 -0.46
CA VAL A 7 -4.75 -12.02 -0.10
C VAL A 7 -3.86 -12.56 1.02
N SER A 8 -2.53 -12.56 0.79
CA SER A 8 -1.60 -13.16 1.75
C SER A 8 -1.70 -12.49 3.13
N LEU A 9 -1.47 -13.26 4.20
CA LEU A 9 -1.46 -12.72 5.57
C LEU A 9 -0.49 -11.54 5.74
N SER A 10 0.63 -11.55 5.00
CA SER A 10 1.60 -10.45 4.99
C SER A 10 1.02 -9.16 4.40
N VAL A 11 0.22 -9.25 3.34
CA VAL A 11 -0.49 -8.11 2.74
C VAL A 11 -1.57 -7.61 3.71
N ILE A 12 -2.38 -8.52 4.28
CA ILE A 12 -3.43 -8.18 5.26
C ILE A 12 -2.84 -7.41 6.44
N LYS A 13 -1.70 -7.84 6.98
CA LYS A 13 -1.00 -7.13 8.07
C LYS A 13 -0.51 -5.73 7.68
N ARG A 14 -0.28 -5.44 6.39
CA ARG A 14 0.13 -4.12 5.91
C ARG A 14 -1.04 -3.17 5.61
N LEU A 15 -2.24 -3.68 5.34
CA LEU A 15 -3.43 -2.86 5.02
C LEU A 15 -3.74 -1.78 6.09
N PRO A 16 -3.72 -2.07 7.41
CA PRO A 16 -3.94 -1.03 8.43
C PRO A 16 -2.86 0.06 8.41
N ARG A 17 -1.64 -0.26 7.96
CA ARG A 17 -0.56 0.72 7.82
C ARG A 17 -0.82 1.61 6.60
N TYR A 18 -1.20 1.05 5.45
CA TYR A 18 -1.61 1.84 4.28
C TYR A 18 -2.73 2.81 4.65
N TYR A 19 -3.77 2.34 5.35
CA TYR A 19 -4.89 3.18 5.78
C TYR A 19 -4.44 4.39 6.62
N ARG A 20 -3.55 4.18 7.60
CA ARG A 20 -3.03 5.28 8.44
C ARG A 20 -2.27 6.32 7.62
N PHE A 21 -1.32 5.90 6.79
CA PHE A 21 -0.51 6.83 5.98
C PHE A 21 -1.38 7.59 4.96
N LEU A 22 -2.32 6.91 4.30
CA LEU A 22 -3.24 7.55 3.36
C LEU A 22 -4.18 8.54 4.07
N GLY A 23 -4.65 8.20 5.28
CA GLY A 23 -5.45 9.13 6.10
C GLY A 23 -4.68 10.38 6.50
N ASP A 24 -3.39 10.26 6.84
CA ASP A 24 -2.55 11.41 7.16
C ASP A 24 -2.24 12.26 5.92
N LEU A 25 -2.11 11.64 4.75
CA LEU A 25 -1.99 12.35 3.47
C LEU A 25 -3.28 13.10 3.12
N LEU A 26 -4.44 12.48 3.33
CA LEU A 26 -5.74 13.09 3.11
C LEU A 26 -5.95 14.32 4.00
N LYS A 27 -5.56 14.24 5.28
CA LYS A 27 -5.60 15.39 6.21
C LYS A 27 -4.68 16.55 5.81
N LYS A 28 -3.71 16.29 4.94
CA LYS A 28 -2.77 17.29 4.38
C LYS A 28 -3.19 17.76 2.98
N ASP A 29 -4.44 17.48 2.57
CA ASP A 29 -4.97 17.79 1.24
C ASP A 29 -4.16 17.19 0.07
N VAL A 30 -3.41 16.11 0.33
CA VAL A 30 -2.69 15.38 -0.72
C VAL A 30 -3.69 14.52 -1.48
N THR A 31 -3.99 14.92 -2.72
CA THR A 31 -4.96 14.24 -3.58
C THR A 31 -4.35 13.11 -4.41
N ARG A 32 -3.03 13.13 -4.63
CA ARG A 32 -2.28 12.12 -5.39
C ARG A 32 -0.92 11.89 -4.79
N ILE A 33 -0.47 10.63 -4.81
CA ILE A 33 0.88 10.23 -4.41
C ILE A 33 1.36 9.09 -5.30
N SER A 34 2.65 9.08 -5.65
CA SER A 34 3.24 7.97 -6.41
C SER A 34 3.57 6.76 -5.53
N SER A 35 3.62 5.57 -6.14
CA SER A 35 4.09 4.35 -5.44
C SER A 35 5.53 4.48 -4.93
N ARG A 36 6.36 5.37 -5.52
CA ARG A 36 7.73 5.63 -5.08
C ARG A 36 7.77 6.48 -3.81
N GLU A 37 7.01 7.56 -3.75
CA GLU A 37 6.93 8.43 -2.57
C GLU A 37 6.29 7.70 -1.39
N LEU A 38 5.19 6.98 -1.63
CA LEU A 38 4.55 6.19 -0.58
C LEU A 38 5.48 5.09 -0.04
N ALA A 39 6.28 4.48 -0.92
CA ALA A 39 7.28 3.49 -0.54
C ALA A 39 8.38 4.08 0.36
N GLN A 40 8.84 5.30 0.06
CA GLN A 40 9.80 6.01 0.92
C GLN A 40 9.20 6.30 2.31
N LEU A 41 7.95 6.78 2.38
CA LEU A 41 7.27 7.05 3.65
C LEU A 41 7.05 5.79 4.49
N MET A 42 6.76 4.67 3.83
CA MET A 42 6.44 3.40 4.49
C MET A 42 7.64 2.47 4.68
N GLN A 43 8.83 2.86 4.22
CA GLN A 43 10.04 2.02 4.18
C GLN A 43 9.79 0.68 3.45
N LEU A 44 9.13 0.76 2.30
CA LEU A 44 8.85 -0.36 1.41
C LEU A 44 9.51 -0.12 0.05
N THR A 45 9.42 -1.11 -0.86
CA THR A 45 9.75 -0.88 -2.27
C THR A 45 8.48 -0.47 -3.02
N ALA A 46 8.63 0.35 -4.05
CA ALA A 46 7.51 0.73 -4.91
C ALA A 46 6.86 -0.50 -5.57
N SER A 47 7.64 -1.55 -5.84
CA SER A 47 7.13 -2.82 -6.36
C SER A 47 6.21 -3.52 -5.37
N GLN A 48 6.59 -3.56 -4.09
CA GLN A 48 5.77 -4.18 -3.05
C GLN A 48 4.43 -3.47 -2.90
N ILE A 49 4.41 -2.13 -2.91
CA ILE A 49 3.15 -1.36 -2.85
C ILE A 49 2.24 -1.70 -4.03
N ARG A 50 2.79 -1.74 -5.25
CA ARG A 50 2.00 -2.09 -6.44
C ARG A 50 1.47 -3.52 -6.37
N GLN A 51 2.27 -4.47 -5.89
CA GLN A 51 1.81 -5.85 -5.71
C GLN A 51 0.71 -5.93 -4.66
N ASP A 52 0.88 -5.30 -3.50
CA ASP A 52 -0.08 -5.34 -2.40
C ASP A 52 -1.45 -4.77 -2.80
N LEU A 53 -1.47 -3.71 -3.61
CA LEU A 53 -2.69 -3.02 -4.01
C LEU A 53 -3.31 -3.58 -5.30
N ASN A 54 -2.57 -4.37 -6.08
CA ASN A 54 -3.03 -5.02 -7.33
C ASN A 54 -3.06 -6.56 -7.22
N CYS A 55 -3.18 -7.11 -6.00
CA CYS A 55 -3.20 -8.56 -5.75
C CYS A 55 -4.31 -9.29 -6.50
#